data_AF-A0A8H7A484-F1
#
_entry.id   AF-A0A8H7A484-F1
#
_cell.length_a   1.000
_cell.length_b   1.000
_cell.length_c   1.000
_cell.angle_alpha   90.00
_cell.angle_beta   90.00
_cell.angle_gamma   90.00
#
_symmetry.space_group_name_H-M   'P 1'
#
loop_
_entity.id
_entity.type
_entity.pdbx_description
1 polymer ?
#
loop_
_entity_poly.entity_id
_entity_poly.type
_entity_poly.pdbx_seq_one_letter_code
_entity_poly.pdbx_strand_id
1 'polypeptide(L)'
;MKLSEMFSRSSTTSSTTESLKLRKHTPWISGPLDNKAVKAHHGTHEETKMNTEENVIEFDATRLHHTDSDAPMFKHHHEATSIELFYDLFFVANLATFTANHEIDTAETLASYVGFFTLMWFTWLQTSLFDVRFSSDSVFQRAFKLISFGVFTGFAVVGPIFETGKEFQDAKAFKDMSLLLMVSRLALTVEYGVVLWYVRGYKKVFMPLLLHIGILFVSAMVFLGLTFSFKYETDAQGNSVHKQKVTAASYSFVGWYVIVILEAIAVVAVSSFWRVVSFKHTHLVERVGLLTLIVMGEGIIGMTKSVTYVARYAMYPSSQTIGVVFAAVCLFYLLWVLYFDQIEHDRFGTIRQQIWAMLHYPLHVAIVLTVEGSTHFITFWIAVENLIRLDDAIVFIEENFSDNTTSFVNGLQATLNSFDADFKRESIPDFTYNLTQIQSLDVTKPEDYEVVLTIVDDIYTSLFSWIFRIFGFRLSDGLSKNAKDNYDTAHAVYQAFSTTFLFFLISAGSVLIILGIMYWFGKNHKTRGEMALVFVRLLAGIGLALLSTTKYTVASDNLISHPMMIPLVVMVYLIVVGIDNAVIRHTNKTRAKAPKSDSV
;
A
#
# COMPACT_ATOMS: atom_id res chain seq x y z
N MET A 1 45.51 34.51 -12.64
CA MET A 1 45.49 33.24 -13.39
C MET A 1 44.07 33.06 -13.92
N LYS A 2 43.84 33.21 -15.23
CA LYS A 2 42.49 33.13 -15.83
C LYS A 2 42.14 31.65 -16.05
N LEU A 3 40.92 31.25 -15.66
CA LEU A 3 40.37 29.89 -15.82
C LEU A 3 40.43 29.33 -17.26
N SER A 4 40.63 30.19 -18.26
CA SER A 4 40.81 29.81 -19.67
C SER A 4 42.13 29.10 -19.97
N GLU A 5 43.15 29.21 -19.12
CA GLU A 5 44.48 28.64 -19.36
C GLU A 5 44.65 27.23 -18.80
N MET A 6 43.70 26.72 -18.01
CA MET A 6 43.78 25.38 -17.40
C MET A 6 43.35 24.25 -18.35
N PHE A 7 42.75 24.56 -19.51
CA PHE A 7 42.20 23.57 -20.46
C PHE A 7 42.87 23.56 -21.84
N SER A 8 44.06 24.15 -21.98
CA SER A 8 44.79 24.16 -23.26
C SER A 8 46.04 23.28 -23.19
N ARG A 9 45.93 22.05 -23.73
CA ARG A 9 46.97 21.16 -24.32
C ARG A 9 46.41 19.73 -24.35
N SER A 10 46.57 18.88 -25.36
CA SER A 10 47.13 18.97 -26.71
C SER A 10 46.61 17.72 -27.44
N SER A 11 46.19 17.87 -28.69
CA SER A 11 45.85 16.76 -29.58
C SER A 11 47.12 16.05 -30.08
N THR A 12 47.25 14.74 -29.86
CA THR A 12 48.01 13.81 -30.71
C THR A 12 47.54 12.36 -30.51
N THR A 13 46.70 11.90 -31.44
CA THR A 13 46.65 10.56 -32.09
C THR A 13 46.80 9.27 -31.27
N SER A 14 45.72 8.47 -31.17
CA SER A 14 45.61 7.14 -31.81
C SER A 14 44.21 6.53 -31.62
N SER A 15 43.59 6.13 -32.74
CA SER A 15 42.44 5.25 -32.94
C SER A 15 41.81 4.55 -31.72
N THR A 16 40.66 5.06 -31.27
CA THR A 16 39.51 4.30 -30.74
C THR A 16 38.41 5.32 -30.49
N THR A 17 37.44 5.42 -31.41
CA THR A 17 36.33 6.38 -31.32
C THR A 17 35.30 5.89 -30.30
N GLU A 18 35.71 5.74 -29.03
CA GLU A 18 34.76 5.81 -27.93
C GLU A 18 34.34 7.27 -27.84
N SER A 19 33.16 7.59 -28.39
CA SER A 19 32.57 8.89 -28.21
C SER A 19 32.36 9.13 -26.70
N LEU A 20 33.26 9.89 -26.08
CA LEU A 20 33.11 10.41 -24.73
C LEU A 20 31.75 11.12 -24.68
N LYS A 21 30.73 10.46 -24.13
CA LYS A 21 29.43 11.05 -23.83
C LYS A 21 29.62 12.11 -22.75
N LEU A 22 30.06 13.30 -23.15
CA LEU A 22 30.14 14.47 -22.28
C LEU A 22 28.78 14.67 -21.60
N ARG A 23 28.79 14.71 -20.26
CA ARG A 23 27.58 14.95 -19.46
C ARG A 23 27.05 16.35 -19.84
N LYS A 24 25.93 16.39 -20.55
CA LYS A 24 25.29 17.64 -20.94
C LYS A 24 24.81 18.39 -19.69
N HIS A 25 25.01 19.70 -19.67
CA HIS A 25 24.46 20.57 -18.63
C HIS A 25 22.93 20.48 -18.62
N THR A 26 22.33 20.37 -17.43
CA THR A 26 20.88 20.36 -17.24
C THR A 26 20.30 21.74 -17.55
N PRO A 27 19.47 21.90 -18.59
CA PRO A 27 18.93 23.20 -18.95
C PRO A 27 18.06 23.77 -17.82
N TRP A 28 18.02 25.10 -17.69
CA TRP A 28 17.18 25.78 -16.70
C TRP A 28 15.70 25.45 -16.88
N ILE A 29 15.22 25.53 -18.13
CA ILE A 29 13.89 25.10 -18.56
C ILE A 29 14.06 24.35 -19.89
N SER A 30 13.52 23.14 -19.99
CA SER A 30 13.44 22.39 -21.24
C SER A 30 11.99 22.29 -21.70
N GLY A 31 11.77 22.43 -23.01
CA GLY A 31 10.43 22.27 -23.58
C GLY A 31 10.06 20.79 -23.69
N PRO A 32 8.77 20.43 -23.50
CA PRO A 32 8.29 19.04 -23.58
C PRO A 32 8.20 18.52 -25.03
N LEU A 33 8.43 19.39 -26.03
CA LEU A 33 8.34 19.07 -27.46
C LEU A 33 9.59 18.39 -27.98
N ASP A 34 9.41 17.40 -28.87
CA ASP A 34 10.51 16.78 -29.61
C ASP A 34 10.87 17.58 -30.88
N ASN A 35 11.80 18.51 -30.73
CA ASN A 35 12.27 19.37 -31.83
C ASN A 35 12.99 18.60 -32.95
N LYS A 36 13.43 17.35 -32.75
CA LYS A 36 14.07 16.54 -33.81
C LYS A 36 13.03 16.01 -34.79
N ALA A 37 11.90 15.55 -34.29
CA ALA A 37 10.80 15.04 -35.08
C ALA A 37 10.09 16.15 -35.88
N VAL A 38 10.03 17.38 -35.33
CA VAL A 38 9.54 18.58 -36.05
C VAL A 38 10.43 18.97 -37.23
N LYS A 39 11.76 18.82 -37.13
CA LYS A 39 12.69 19.11 -38.24
C LYS A 39 12.59 18.10 -39.38
N ALA A 40 12.37 16.81 -39.08
CA ALA A 40 12.15 15.78 -40.11
C ALA A 40 10.89 16.06 -40.93
N HIS A 41 9.86 16.64 -40.32
CA HIS A 41 8.59 16.98 -40.98
C HIS A 41 8.65 18.23 -41.87
N HIS A 42 9.63 19.12 -41.64
CA HIS A 42 9.88 20.30 -42.49
C HIS A 42 11.02 20.12 -43.50
N GLY A 43 11.80 19.03 -43.40
CA GLY A 43 12.99 18.77 -44.22
C GLY A 43 12.75 18.03 -45.54
N THR A 44 11.52 17.67 -45.91
CA THR A 44 11.26 16.97 -47.19
C THR A 44 11.09 17.97 -48.34
N HIS A 45 12.16 18.71 -48.65
CA HIS A 45 12.41 19.35 -49.95
C HIS A 45 13.91 19.68 -50.05
N GLU A 46 14.79 18.68 -49.90
CA GLU A 46 16.11 18.74 -50.52
C GLU A 46 16.72 17.33 -50.55
N GLU A 47 16.99 16.84 -51.76
CA GLU A 47 17.75 15.62 -52.00
C GLU A 47 19.10 15.72 -51.28
N THR A 48 19.43 14.78 -50.41
CA THR A 48 20.84 14.51 -50.12
C THR A 48 21.08 13.03 -49.90
N LYS A 49 22.09 12.55 -50.62
CA LYS A 49 22.44 11.17 -50.90
C LYS A 49 22.69 10.32 -49.65
N MET A 50 22.20 9.11 -49.76
CA MET A 50 22.56 7.88 -49.04
C MET A 50 24.06 7.81 -48.70
N ASN A 51 24.37 7.62 -47.42
CA ASN A 51 25.56 6.89 -46.97
C ASN A 51 25.12 5.92 -45.88
N THR A 52 25.19 4.66 -46.23
CA THR A 52 24.89 3.47 -45.43
C THR A 52 26.03 3.24 -44.44
N GLU A 53 25.71 3.08 -43.16
CA GLU A 53 26.33 2.18 -42.16
C GLU A 53 26.12 2.72 -40.74
N GLU A 54 25.03 2.33 -40.08
CA GLU A 54 25.01 2.01 -38.65
C GLU A 54 23.73 1.23 -38.31
N ASN A 55 23.88 -0.05 -38.01
CA ASN A 55 22.80 -0.92 -37.52
C ASN A 55 22.46 -0.55 -36.07
N VAL A 56 21.36 0.17 -35.86
CA VAL A 56 20.59 0.14 -34.62
C VAL A 56 19.13 -0.02 -35.00
N ILE A 57 18.56 -1.15 -34.57
CA ILE A 57 17.19 -1.65 -34.75
C ILE A 57 16.16 -0.52 -34.95
N GLU A 58 15.90 -0.20 -36.22
CA GLU A 58 14.84 0.70 -36.67
C GLU A 58 13.55 -0.12 -36.76
N PHE A 59 12.84 -0.23 -35.63
CA PHE A 59 11.51 -0.84 -35.61
C PHE A 59 10.47 0.15 -36.12
N ASP A 60 10.14 0.03 -37.40
CA ASP A 60 8.90 0.46 -38.08
C ASP A 60 8.32 1.83 -37.68
N ALA A 61 9.15 2.88 -37.74
CA ALA A 61 8.67 4.28 -37.71
C ALA A 61 7.87 4.65 -38.99
N THR A 62 7.90 3.79 -40.00
CA THR A 62 7.35 4.02 -41.34
C THR A 62 5.83 3.78 -41.44
N ARG A 63 5.15 3.35 -40.37
CA ARG A 63 3.68 3.16 -40.36
C ARG A 63 2.89 4.21 -39.56
N LEU A 64 3.55 5.21 -38.98
CA LEU A 64 2.87 6.36 -38.32
C LEU A 64 2.65 7.57 -39.24
N HIS A 65 2.86 7.41 -40.56
CA HIS A 65 2.79 8.46 -41.60
C HIS A 65 1.41 9.06 -41.91
N HIS A 66 0.48 9.04 -40.95
CA HIS A 66 -0.73 9.87 -41.02
C HIS A 66 -0.99 10.53 -39.66
N THR A 67 -0.18 11.54 -39.33
CA THR A 67 -0.51 12.46 -38.24
C THR A 67 -0.61 13.88 -38.76
N ASP A 68 -1.86 14.27 -39.01
CA ASP A 68 -2.44 15.59 -38.75
C ASP A 68 -1.40 16.67 -38.37
N SER A 69 -1.06 17.56 -39.30
CA SER A 69 0.01 18.58 -39.21
C SER A 69 -0.13 19.59 -38.05
N ASP A 70 -1.23 19.50 -37.30
CA ASP A 70 -1.62 20.41 -36.22
C ASP A 70 -1.40 19.84 -34.80
N ALA A 71 -0.78 18.67 -34.65
CA ALA A 71 -0.52 18.04 -33.35
C ALA A 71 0.98 18.12 -32.94
N PRO A 72 1.30 18.62 -31.73
CA PRO A 72 2.67 18.61 -31.23
C PRO A 72 3.12 17.20 -30.87
N MET A 73 4.38 16.86 -31.20
CA MET A 73 5.02 15.63 -30.70
C MET A 73 5.72 15.90 -29.37
N PHE A 74 5.29 15.20 -28.33
CA PHE A 74 5.91 15.24 -27.00
C PHE A 74 7.07 14.25 -26.89
N LYS A 75 8.07 14.58 -26.08
CA LYS A 75 9.13 13.62 -25.72
C LYS A 75 8.54 12.60 -24.75
N HIS A 76 8.42 11.36 -25.21
CA HIS A 76 8.05 10.24 -24.36
C HIS A 76 9.31 9.47 -23.95
N HIS A 77 9.40 9.14 -22.66
CA HIS A 77 10.36 8.15 -22.19
C HIS A 77 9.69 6.78 -22.30
N HIS A 78 10.46 5.79 -22.74
CA HIS A 78 9.96 4.41 -22.83
C HIS A 78 10.02 3.67 -21.48
N GLU A 79 10.77 4.21 -20.52
CA GLU A 79 11.03 3.61 -19.21
C GLU A 79 10.88 4.65 -18.10
N ALA A 80 10.54 4.19 -16.89
CA ALA A 80 10.46 5.05 -15.72
C ALA A 80 11.82 5.68 -15.39
N THR A 81 11.84 7.00 -15.20
CA THR A 81 13.08 7.70 -14.87
C THR A 81 13.43 7.50 -13.39
N SER A 82 14.72 7.55 -13.04
CA SER A 82 15.15 7.34 -11.64
C SER A 82 14.55 8.34 -10.66
N ILE A 83 14.21 9.57 -11.11
CA ILE A 83 13.57 10.58 -10.26
C ILE A 83 12.07 10.29 -10.02
N GLU A 84 11.41 9.64 -10.98
CA GLU A 84 10.03 9.15 -10.81
C GLU A 84 10.00 7.99 -9.81
N LEU A 85 10.94 7.04 -9.91
CA LEU A 85 11.05 5.95 -8.94
C LEU A 85 11.42 6.47 -7.54
N PHE A 86 12.27 7.51 -7.46
CA PHE A 86 12.62 8.16 -6.19
C PHE A 86 11.40 8.83 -5.54
N TYR A 87 10.47 9.38 -6.33
CA TYR A 87 9.19 9.88 -5.83
C TYR A 87 8.30 8.77 -5.27
N ASP A 88 8.24 7.64 -5.97
CA ASP A 88 7.48 6.47 -5.52
C ASP A 88 8.02 5.93 -4.18
N LEU A 89 9.31 6.14 -3.87
CA LEU A 89 9.89 5.79 -2.57
C LEU A 89 9.38 6.67 -1.42
N PHE A 90 9.11 7.96 -1.67
CA PHE A 90 8.47 8.82 -0.65
C PHE A 90 7.04 8.38 -0.36
N PHE A 91 6.32 7.88 -1.37
CA PHE A 91 4.98 7.31 -1.18
C PHE A 91 5.01 6.12 -0.21
N VAL A 92 5.91 5.16 -0.41
CA VAL A 92 5.95 3.97 0.46
C VAL A 92 6.52 4.27 1.84
N ALA A 93 7.47 5.19 1.96
CA ALA A 93 7.98 5.61 3.27
C ALA A 93 6.87 6.22 4.14
N ASN A 94 5.95 6.97 3.52
CA ASN A 94 4.77 7.50 4.17
C ASN A 94 3.81 6.39 4.63
N LEU A 95 3.55 5.42 3.74
CA LEU A 95 2.75 4.25 4.07
C LEU A 95 3.34 3.49 5.28
N ALA A 96 4.64 3.18 5.23
CA ALA A 96 5.35 2.48 6.30
C ALA A 96 5.29 3.21 7.64
N THR A 97 5.44 4.54 7.61
CA THR A 97 5.34 5.37 8.81
C THR A 97 3.92 5.39 9.36
N PHE A 98 2.92 5.43 8.48
CA PHE A 98 1.52 5.38 8.88
C PHE A 98 1.17 4.02 9.51
N THR A 99 1.50 2.92 8.85
CA THR A 99 1.31 1.54 9.35
C THR A 99 1.97 1.32 10.71
N ALA A 100 3.18 1.85 10.91
CA ALA A 100 3.90 1.69 12.18
C ALA A 100 3.26 2.46 13.35
N ASN A 101 2.45 3.49 13.09
CA ASN A 101 1.83 4.33 14.12
C ASN A 101 0.32 4.05 14.29
N HIS A 102 -0.34 3.44 13.31
CA HIS A 102 -1.77 3.11 13.34
C HIS A 102 -1.97 1.60 13.23
N GLU A 103 -2.04 0.94 14.37
CA GLU A 103 -2.43 -0.47 14.45
C GLU A 103 -3.92 -0.59 14.03
N ILE A 104 -4.21 -1.48 13.06
CA ILE A 104 -5.58 -1.70 12.57
C ILE A 104 -6.29 -2.68 13.50
N ASP A 105 -6.91 -2.14 14.56
CA ASP A 105 -7.63 -2.88 15.60
C ASP A 105 -9.17 -2.75 15.49
N THR A 106 -9.67 -1.65 14.95
CA THR A 106 -11.09 -1.30 14.90
C THR A 106 -11.52 -0.89 13.49
N ALA A 107 -12.83 -0.86 13.26
CA ALA A 107 -13.37 -0.40 11.98
C ALA A 107 -13.01 1.07 11.68
N GLU A 108 -12.86 1.90 12.72
CA GLU A 108 -12.49 3.32 12.60
C GLU A 108 -11.01 3.48 12.22
N THR A 109 -10.11 2.72 12.83
CA THR A 109 -8.69 2.73 12.47
C THR A 109 -8.47 2.15 11.07
N LEU A 110 -9.24 1.12 10.67
CA LEU A 110 -9.26 0.63 9.28
C LEU A 110 -9.74 1.70 8.28
N ALA A 111 -10.81 2.44 8.63
CA ALA A 111 -11.30 3.53 7.78
C ALA A 111 -10.28 4.67 7.65
N SER A 112 -9.57 4.98 8.75
CA SER A 112 -8.45 5.93 8.75
C SER A 112 -7.33 5.47 7.84
N TYR A 113 -6.95 4.19 7.91
CA TYR A 113 -5.92 3.60 7.05
C TYR A 113 -6.26 3.69 5.56
N VAL A 114 -7.46 3.24 5.18
CA VAL A 114 -7.93 3.33 3.78
C VAL A 114 -8.04 4.78 3.34
N GLY A 115 -8.55 5.66 4.20
CA GLY A 115 -8.66 7.10 3.94
C GLY A 115 -7.30 7.75 3.66
N PHE A 116 -6.33 7.54 4.53
CA PHE A 116 -4.97 8.07 4.35
C PHE A 116 -4.34 7.54 3.06
N PHE A 117 -4.43 6.22 2.82
CA PHE A 117 -3.97 5.60 1.58
C PHE A 117 -4.63 6.22 0.34
N THR A 118 -5.93 6.52 0.41
CA THR A 118 -6.68 7.18 -0.67
C THR A 118 -6.09 8.54 -1.04
N LEU A 119 -5.90 9.41 -0.05
CA LEU A 119 -5.36 10.76 -0.28
C LEU A 119 -3.95 10.71 -0.87
N MET A 120 -3.13 9.79 -0.36
CA MET A 120 -1.78 9.56 -0.81
C MET A 120 -1.75 9.03 -2.25
N TRP A 121 -2.58 8.03 -2.57
CA TRP A 121 -2.65 7.40 -3.89
C TRP A 121 -3.12 8.38 -4.97
N PHE A 122 -4.17 9.17 -4.70
CA PHE A 122 -4.64 10.15 -5.68
C PHE A 122 -3.68 11.33 -5.85
N THR A 123 -2.95 11.72 -4.80
CA THR A 123 -1.90 12.75 -4.92
C THR A 123 -0.70 12.23 -5.73
N TRP A 124 -0.32 10.97 -5.51
CA TRP A 124 0.65 10.27 -6.36
C TRP A 124 0.18 10.22 -7.81
N LEU A 125 -1.06 9.78 -8.05
CA LEU A 125 -1.63 9.65 -9.40
C LEU A 125 -1.51 10.95 -10.19
N GLN A 126 -1.97 12.08 -9.64
CA GLN A 126 -1.97 13.34 -10.38
C GLN A 126 -0.55 13.78 -10.80
N THR A 127 0.41 13.64 -9.89
CA THR A 127 1.81 13.95 -10.17
C THR A 127 2.37 12.99 -11.23
N SER A 128 2.05 11.70 -11.11
CA SER A 128 2.50 10.69 -12.06
C SER A 128 1.91 10.86 -13.46
N LEU A 129 0.64 11.23 -13.56
CA LEU A 129 0.00 11.54 -14.85
C LEU A 129 0.59 12.78 -15.51
N PHE A 130 1.09 13.75 -14.75
CA PHE A 130 1.85 14.87 -15.30
C PHE A 130 3.22 14.40 -15.81
N ASP A 131 3.99 13.71 -14.96
CA ASP A 131 5.36 13.28 -15.30
C ASP A 131 5.40 12.47 -16.60
N VAL A 132 4.51 11.48 -16.70
CA VAL A 132 4.47 10.54 -17.82
C VAL A 132 4.12 11.21 -19.16
N ARG A 133 3.45 12.38 -19.12
CA ARG A 133 3.08 13.13 -20.32
C ARG A 133 4.09 14.21 -20.71
N PHE A 134 4.62 14.94 -19.73
CA PHE A 134 5.31 16.21 -19.99
C PHE A 134 6.67 16.35 -19.29
N SER A 135 7.09 15.35 -18.50
CA SER A 135 8.39 15.41 -17.81
C SER A 135 9.53 15.57 -18.82
N SER A 136 10.29 16.63 -18.64
CA SER A 136 11.53 16.87 -19.37
C SER A 136 12.59 17.33 -18.37
N ASP A 137 13.77 16.69 -18.40
CA ASP A 137 14.81 16.97 -17.41
C ASP A 137 15.25 18.44 -17.52
N SER A 138 14.99 19.19 -16.46
CA SER A 138 15.32 20.61 -16.30
C SER A 138 15.39 20.99 -14.82
N VAL A 139 16.08 22.10 -14.53
CA VAL A 139 16.15 22.63 -13.16
C VAL A 139 14.75 22.98 -12.63
N PHE A 140 13.89 23.55 -13.49
CA PHE A 140 12.49 23.83 -13.17
C PHE A 140 11.74 22.56 -12.75
N GLN A 141 11.77 21.50 -13.57
CA GLN A 141 11.06 20.26 -13.26
C GLN A 141 11.56 19.62 -11.96
N ARG A 142 12.87 19.66 -11.71
CA ARG A 142 13.46 19.15 -10.46
C ARG A 142 13.03 19.96 -9.24
N ALA A 143 12.86 21.29 -9.36
CA ALA A 143 12.38 22.13 -8.28
C ALA A 143 10.92 21.82 -7.92
N PHE A 144 10.05 21.61 -8.91
CA PHE A 144 8.68 21.17 -8.66
C PHE A 144 8.62 19.76 -8.07
N LYS A 145 9.52 18.87 -8.51
CA LYS A 145 9.65 17.55 -7.88
C LYS A 145 10.05 17.62 -6.41
N LEU A 146 10.91 18.57 -6.05
CA LEU A 146 11.25 18.84 -4.65
C LEU A 146 10.02 19.31 -3.85
N ILE A 147 9.13 20.11 -4.44
CA ILE A 147 7.85 20.46 -3.81
C ILE A 147 7.01 19.20 -3.60
N SER A 148 6.92 18.30 -4.58
CA SER A 148 6.21 17.03 -4.44
C SER A 148 6.79 16.15 -3.31
N PHE A 149 8.12 16.08 -3.16
CA PHE A 149 8.75 15.41 -2.02
C PHE A 149 8.40 16.07 -0.69
N GLY A 150 8.37 17.41 -0.66
CA GLY A 150 7.95 18.19 0.51
C GLY A 150 6.50 17.91 0.91
N VAL A 151 5.58 17.79 -0.06
CA VAL A 151 4.18 17.40 0.18
C VAL A 151 4.12 16.03 0.84
N PHE A 152 4.79 15.02 0.28
CA PHE A 152 4.83 13.68 0.89
C PHE A 152 5.50 13.68 2.26
N THR A 153 6.54 14.48 2.47
CA THR A 153 7.13 14.62 3.82
C THR A 153 6.11 15.21 4.81
N GLY A 154 5.28 16.14 4.36
CA GLY A 154 4.17 16.68 5.17
C GLY A 154 3.11 15.63 5.49
N PHE A 155 2.79 14.71 4.57
CA PHE A 155 1.89 13.58 4.85
C PHE A 155 2.43 12.73 6.00
N ALA A 156 3.74 12.52 6.10
CA ALA A 156 4.35 11.72 7.17
C ALA A 156 4.26 12.41 8.54
N VAL A 157 4.22 13.74 8.57
CA VAL A 157 4.04 14.52 9.81
C VAL A 157 2.59 14.48 10.28
N VAL A 158 1.64 14.53 9.34
CA VAL A 158 0.20 14.53 9.65
C VAL A 158 -0.32 13.11 9.93
N GLY A 159 0.27 12.11 9.28
CA GLY A 159 -0.14 10.71 9.32
C GLY A 159 -0.34 10.15 10.74
N PRO A 160 0.62 10.28 11.68
CA PRO A 160 0.49 9.77 13.05
C PRO A 160 -0.64 10.37 13.88
N ILE A 161 -1.21 11.51 13.46
CA ILE A 161 -2.29 12.22 14.16
C ILE A 161 -3.64 11.96 13.44
N PHE A 162 -3.62 11.26 12.31
CA PHE A 162 -4.78 11.12 11.45
C PHE A 162 -5.70 9.97 11.91
N GLU A 163 -6.71 10.31 12.71
CA GLU A 163 -7.79 9.38 13.10
C GLU A 163 -9.16 9.90 12.64
N THR A 164 -9.88 9.09 11.87
CA THR A 164 -11.29 9.33 11.54
C THR A 164 -12.14 9.05 12.78
N GLY A 165 -13.00 9.99 13.17
CA GLY A 165 -13.82 9.94 14.40
C GLY A 165 -13.33 10.85 15.54
N LYS A 166 -12.08 11.34 15.49
CA LYS A 166 -11.51 12.31 16.46
C LYS A 166 -11.18 13.66 15.82
N GLU A 167 -11.91 14.05 14.77
CA GLU A 167 -11.59 15.20 13.91
C GLU A 167 -11.49 16.53 14.67
N PHE A 168 -12.17 16.64 15.81
CA PHE A 168 -12.23 17.84 16.64
C PHE A 168 -11.08 17.95 17.64
N GLN A 169 -10.45 16.84 18.03
CA GLN A 169 -9.31 16.86 18.95
C GLN A 169 -8.05 17.36 18.20
N ASP A 170 -7.93 17.00 16.92
CA ASP A 170 -6.74 17.25 16.10
C ASP A 170 -6.98 18.19 14.92
N ALA A 171 -7.74 19.27 15.12
CA ALA A 171 -8.08 20.23 14.06
C ALA A 171 -6.86 20.81 13.32
N LYS A 172 -5.68 20.82 13.95
CA LYS A 172 -4.42 21.24 13.32
C LYS A 172 -3.96 20.25 12.24
N ALA A 173 -3.98 18.95 12.51
CA ALA A 173 -3.60 17.92 11.55
C ALA A 173 -4.49 17.97 10.30
N PHE A 174 -5.80 18.20 10.49
CA PHE A 174 -6.75 18.29 9.37
C PHE A 174 -6.54 19.56 8.52
N LYS A 175 -6.21 20.70 9.14
CA LYS A 175 -5.79 21.90 8.41
C LYS A 175 -4.52 21.68 7.62
N ASP A 176 -3.51 21.10 8.26
CA ASP A 176 -2.22 20.83 7.65
C ASP A 176 -2.39 19.89 6.44
N MET A 177 -3.24 18.86 6.52
CA MET A 177 -3.62 18.00 5.40
C MET A 177 -4.26 18.79 4.23
N SER A 178 -5.22 19.67 4.53
CA SER A 178 -5.87 20.51 3.50
C SER A 178 -4.88 21.41 2.77
N LEU A 179 -3.93 22.02 3.52
CA LEU A 179 -2.90 22.87 2.96
C LEU A 179 -1.90 22.06 2.10
N LEU A 180 -1.53 20.86 2.52
CA LEU A 180 -0.66 19.96 1.74
C LEU A 180 -1.32 19.57 0.41
N LEU A 181 -2.61 19.21 0.44
CA LEU A 181 -3.38 18.93 -0.76
C LEU A 181 -3.48 20.16 -1.66
N MET A 182 -3.73 21.36 -1.10
CA MET A 182 -3.75 22.61 -1.86
C MET A 182 -2.41 22.88 -2.56
N VAL A 183 -1.29 22.81 -1.83
CA VAL A 183 0.05 23.07 -2.37
C VAL A 183 0.38 22.11 -3.51
N SER A 184 0.02 20.84 -3.38
CA SER A 184 0.29 19.86 -4.45
C SER A 184 -0.48 20.17 -5.74
N ARG A 185 -1.74 20.61 -5.64
CA ARG A 185 -2.54 20.98 -6.83
C ARG A 185 -2.06 22.28 -7.44
N LEU A 186 -1.70 23.28 -6.63
CA LEU A 186 -1.12 24.53 -7.13
C LEU A 186 0.21 24.30 -7.85
N ALA A 187 1.07 23.43 -7.31
CA ALA A 187 2.32 23.07 -7.96
C ALA A 187 2.06 22.50 -9.36
N LEU A 188 1.13 21.54 -9.48
CA LEU A 188 0.74 20.98 -10.77
C LEU A 188 0.10 22.02 -11.70
N THR A 189 -0.75 22.92 -11.20
CA THR A 189 -1.34 24.01 -11.99
C THR A 189 -0.25 24.86 -12.66
N VAL A 190 0.83 25.17 -11.94
CA VAL A 190 1.96 25.94 -12.48
C VAL A 190 2.73 25.12 -13.53
N GLU A 191 3.00 23.85 -13.27
CA GLU A 191 3.67 22.96 -14.23
C GLU A 191 2.89 22.82 -15.55
N TYR A 192 1.59 22.55 -15.48
CA TYR A 192 0.70 22.54 -16.64
C TYR A 192 0.64 23.90 -17.34
N GLY A 193 0.70 25.00 -16.59
CA GLY A 193 0.76 26.36 -17.14
C GLY A 193 2.02 26.62 -17.97
N VAL A 194 3.18 26.15 -17.51
CA VAL A 194 4.43 26.24 -18.27
C VAL A 194 4.36 25.39 -19.54
N VAL A 195 3.79 24.18 -19.48
CA VAL A 195 3.56 23.35 -20.67
C VAL A 195 2.62 24.07 -21.67
N LEU A 196 1.55 24.72 -21.19
CA LEU A 196 0.62 25.47 -22.04
C LEU A 196 1.33 26.61 -22.77
N TRP A 197 2.25 27.29 -22.09
CA TRP A 197 3.05 28.35 -22.70
C TRP A 197 3.87 27.86 -23.89
N TYR A 198 4.50 26.67 -23.79
CA TYR A 198 5.26 26.07 -24.89
C TYR A 198 4.37 25.60 -26.05
N VAL A 199 3.14 25.18 -25.76
CA VAL A 199 2.23 24.56 -26.74
C VAL A 199 1.18 25.54 -27.26
N ARG A 200 1.25 26.83 -26.90
CA ARG A 200 0.26 27.88 -27.25
C ARG A 200 -0.05 28.03 -28.75
N GLY A 201 0.86 27.57 -29.63
CA GLY A 201 0.65 27.58 -31.08
C GLY A 201 -0.31 26.49 -31.58
N TYR A 202 -0.57 25.43 -30.80
CA TYR A 202 -1.34 24.26 -31.23
C TYR A 202 -2.76 24.27 -30.65
N LYS A 203 -3.74 24.66 -31.48
CA LYS A 203 -5.15 24.81 -31.07
C LYS A 203 -5.77 23.53 -30.50
N LYS A 204 -5.35 22.35 -31.00
CA LYS A 204 -5.90 21.05 -30.58
C LYS A 204 -5.49 20.64 -29.17
N VAL A 205 -4.35 21.12 -28.67
CA VAL A 205 -3.83 20.78 -27.32
C VAL A 205 -4.13 21.86 -26.29
N PHE A 206 -4.34 23.09 -26.74
CA PHE A 206 -4.64 24.21 -25.87
C PHE A 206 -5.86 23.95 -24.95
N MET A 207 -6.99 23.52 -25.53
CA MET A 207 -8.22 23.28 -24.76
C MET A 207 -8.10 22.18 -23.70
N PRO A 208 -7.64 20.95 -24.01
CA PRO A 208 -7.54 19.91 -22.97
C PRO A 208 -6.54 20.29 -21.88
N LEU A 209 -5.46 20.99 -22.20
CA LEU A 209 -4.48 21.41 -21.20
C LEU A 209 -5.02 22.54 -20.31
N LEU A 210 -5.77 23.49 -20.87
CA LEU A 210 -6.47 24.52 -20.12
C LEU A 210 -7.51 23.91 -19.16
N LEU A 211 -8.24 22.88 -19.59
CA LEU A 211 -9.17 22.14 -18.72
C LEU A 211 -8.44 21.47 -17.55
N HIS A 212 -7.27 20.86 -17.76
CA HIS A 212 -6.47 20.30 -16.66
C HIS A 212 -6.05 21.37 -15.65
N ILE A 213 -5.57 22.51 -16.13
CA ILE A 213 -5.21 23.67 -15.28
C ILE A 213 -6.43 24.11 -14.48
N GLY A 214 -7.59 24.27 -15.12
CA GLY A 214 -8.83 24.68 -14.48
C GLY A 214 -9.30 23.70 -13.40
N ILE A 215 -9.30 22.39 -13.69
CA ILE A 215 -9.68 21.35 -12.74
C ILE A 215 -8.77 21.39 -11.50
N LEU A 216 -7.46 21.37 -11.69
CA LEU A 216 -6.49 21.36 -10.59
C LEU A 216 -6.52 22.66 -9.78
N PHE A 217 -6.70 23.79 -10.44
CA PHE A 217 -6.82 25.08 -9.77
C PHE A 217 -8.10 25.18 -8.93
N VAL A 218 -9.23 24.71 -9.45
CA VAL A 218 -10.49 24.64 -8.69
C VAL A 218 -10.33 23.72 -7.49
N SER A 219 -9.75 22.52 -7.65
CA SER A 219 -9.46 21.62 -6.54
C SER A 219 -8.58 22.30 -5.47
N ALA A 220 -7.53 23.01 -5.88
CA ALA A 220 -6.68 23.76 -4.95
C ALA A 220 -7.48 24.80 -4.14
N MET A 221 -8.34 25.58 -4.80
CA MET A 221 -9.17 26.58 -4.12
C MET A 221 -10.20 25.94 -3.18
N VAL A 222 -10.73 24.76 -3.54
CA VAL A 222 -11.62 24.01 -2.65
C VAL A 222 -10.86 23.50 -1.41
N PHE A 223 -9.65 22.95 -1.56
CA PHE A 223 -8.83 22.55 -0.42
C PHE A 223 -8.46 23.72 0.49
N LEU A 224 -8.17 24.89 -0.10
CA LEU A 224 -8.00 26.13 0.65
C LEU A 224 -9.27 26.50 1.43
N GLY A 225 -10.45 26.41 0.79
CA GLY A 225 -11.75 26.62 1.43
C GLY A 225 -11.99 25.67 2.61
N LEU A 226 -11.68 24.39 2.43
CA LEU A 226 -11.79 23.36 3.49
C LEU A 226 -10.89 23.68 4.68
N THR A 227 -9.71 24.26 4.46
CA THR A 227 -8.79 24.67 5.54
C THR A 227 -9.46 25.64 6.52
N PHE A 228 -10.31 26.56 6.04
CA PHE A 228 -11.03 27.51 6.88
C PHE A 228 -12.25 26.92 7.59
N SER A 229 -12.71 25.74 7.17
CA SER A 229 -13.83 25.02 7.80
C SER A 229 -13.42 24.43 9.15
N PHE A 230 -12.19 23.93 9.24
CA PHE A 230 -11.63 23.44 10.50
C PHE A 230 -11.31 24.67 11.38
N LYS A 231 -12.06 24.89 12.46
CA LYS A 231 -11.80 25.98 13.42
C LYS A 231 -11.38 25.42 14.77
N TYR A 232 -10.56 26.19 15.47
CA TYR A 232 -10.12 25.87 16.83
C TYR A 232 -10.94 26.73 17.79
N GLU A 233 -11.60 26.14 18.78
CA GLU A 233 -12.29 26.88 19.83
C GLU A 233 -11.40 26.94 21.08
N THR A 234 -10.75 28.09 21.26
CA THR A 234 -9.98 28.46 22.47
C THR A 234 -10.94 29.07 23.50
N ASP A 235 -10.79 28.73 24.78
CA ASP A 235 -11.47 29.44 25.87
C ASP A 235 -10.95 30.90 25.99
N ALA A 236 -11.62 31.71 26.81
CA ALA A 236 -11.21 33.09 27.09
C ALA A 236 -9.84 33.21 27.80
N GLN A 237 -9.24 32.09 28.22
CA GLN A 237 -7.93 31.98 28.88
C GLN A 237 -6.84 31.40 27.95
N GLY A 238 -7.16 31.04 26.71
CA GLY A 238 -6.23 30.48 25.73
C GLY A 238 -6.09 28.95 25.72
N ASN A 239 -6.87 28.21 26.51
CA ASN A 239 -6.83 26.74 26.55
C ASN A 239 -7.81 26.12 25.54
N SER A 240 -7.48 24.91 25.07
CA SER A 240 -8.29 24.13 24.12
C SER A 240 -9.60 23.65 24.76
N VAL A 241 -10.77 24.15 24.30
CA VAL A 241 -12.06 23.65 24.78
C VAL A 241 -12.45 22.38 24.01
N HIS A 242 -12.43 21.24 24.67
CA HIS A 242 -12.72 19.92 24.10
C HIS A 242 -14.22 19.64 23.83
N LYS A 243 -15.09 20.64 23.88
CA LYS A 243 -16.55 20.45 23.80
C LYS A 243 -17.19 21.44 22.84
N GLN A 244 -17.12 21.14 21.55
CA GLN A 244 -17.98 21.81 20.56
C GLN A 244 -19.06 20.85 20.03
N LYS A 245 -20.30 21.35 19.94
CA LYS A 245 -21.46 20.67 19.35
C LYS A 245 -21.22 20.37 17.87
N VAL A 246 -21.57 19.15 17.45
CA VAL A 246 -21.63 18.68 16.06
C VAL A 246 -22.41 19.70 15.21
N THR A 247 -21.71 20.51 14.44
CA THR A 247 -22.27 21.36 13.37
C THR A 247 -21.74 20.87 12.02
N ALA A 248 -22.24 21.43 10.91
CA ALA A 248 -21.89 21.04 9.52
C ALA A 248 -20.38 20.91 9.21
N ALA A 249 -19.50 21.45 10.07
CA ALA A 249 -18.06 21.21 10.05
C ALA A 249 -17.67 19.72 10.17
N SER A 250 -18.49 18.87 10.80
CA SER A 250 -18.23 17.44 11.07
C SER A 250 -18.03 16.58 9.82
N TYR A 251 -18.49 17.02 8.65
CA TYR A 251 -18.32 16.29 7.38
C TYR A 251 -17.32 16.96 6.43
N SER A 252 -16.59 17.99 6.88
CA SER A 252 -15.69 18.75 5.98
C SER A 252 -14.55 17.90 5.43
N PHE A 253 -14.05 16.94 6.22
CA PHE A 253 -12.99 16.03 5.78
C PHE A 253 -13.45 15.08 4.66
N VAL A 254 -14.75 14.75 4.60
CA VAL A 254 -15.35 13.97 3.50
C VAL A 254 -15.16 14.70 2.17
N GLY A 255 -15.13 16.04 2.21
CA GLY A 255 -14.82 16.89 1.07
C GLY A 255 -13.48 16.54 0.41
N TRP A 256 -12.46 16.11 1.16
CA TRP A 256 -11.18 15.74 0.54
C TRP A 256 -11.34 14.54 -0.38
N TYR A 257 -12.00 13.48 0.09
CA TYR A 257 -12.20 12.26 -0.67
C TYR A 257 -13.05 12.50 -1.92
N VAL A 258 -14.12 13.28 -1.76
CA VAL A 258 -14.99 13.62 -2.90
C VAL A 258 -14.21 14.38 -3.96
N ILE A 259 -13.42 15.39 -3.56
CA ILE A 259 -12.67 16.22 -4.51
C ILE A 259 -11.56 15.43 -5.20
N VAL A 260 -10.76 14.62 -4.50
CA VAL A 260 -9.68 13.86 -5.16
C VAL A 260 -10.21 12.83 -6.15
N ILE A 261 -11.36 12.20 -5.85
CA ILE A 261 -12.00 11.23 -6.76
C ILE A 261 -12.58 11.95 -7.98
N LEU A 262 -13.33 13.04 -7.77
CA LEU A 262 -13.91 13.82 -8.87
C LEU A 262 -12.81 14.42 -9.77
N GLU A 263 -11.73 14.92 -9.17
CA GLU A 263 -10.54 15.41 -9.89
C GLU A 263 -9.93 14.32 -10.76
N ALA A 264 -9.71 13.12 -10.21
CA ALA A 264 -9.15 12.00 -10.96
C ALA A 264 -10.04 11.58 -12.13
N ILE A 265 -11.35 11.47 -11.90
CA ILE A 265 -12.33 11.16 -12.95
C ILE A 265 -12.31 12.25 -14.04
N ALA A 266 -12.27 13.54 -13.65
CA ALA A 266 -12.26 14.64 -14.60
C ALA A 266 -10.99 14.67 -15.46
N VAL A 267 -9.81 14.50 -14.85
CA VAL A 267 -8.50 14.45 -15.54
C VAL A 267 -8.44 13.27 -16.52
N VAL A 268 -8.92 12.10 -16.08
CA VAL A 268 -9.01 10.91 -16.93
C VAL A 268 -10.02 11.12 -18.06
N ALA A 269 -11.21 11.67 -17.78
CA ALA A 269 -12.22 11.95 -18.79
C ALA A 269 -11.70 12.89 -19.89
N VAL A 270 -11.03 13.99 -19.52
CA VAL A 270 -10.39 14.89 -20.49
C VAL A 270 -9.34 14.13 -21.32
N SER A 271 -8.54 13.28 -20.70
CA SER A 271 -7.55 12.47 -21.41
C SER A 271 -8.16 11.38 -22.30
N SER A 272 -9.40 10.96 -22.05
CA SER A 272 -10.17 10.02 -22.88
C SER A 272 -10.78 10.68 -24.11
N PHE A 273 -11.32 11.91 -23.98
CA PHE A 273 -11.95 12.63 -25.08
C PHE A 273 -10.93 13.24 -26.06
N TRP A 274 -9.81 13.76 -25.55
CA TRP A 274 -8.77 14.38 -26.38
C TRP A 274 -7.59 13.43 -26.60
N ARG A 275 -7.58 12.75 -27.76
CA ARG A 275 -6.55 11.75 -28.11
C ARG A 275 -5.12 12.30 -28.11
N VAL A 276 -4.92 13.60 -28.32
CA VAL A 276 -3.59 14.23 -28.33
C VAL A 276 -2.94 14.23 -26.94
N VAL A 277 -3.73 14.11 -25.87
CA VAL A 277 -3.27 14.08 -24.48
C VAL A 277 -3.45 12.68 -23.86
N SER A 278 -3.68 11.67 -24.70
CA SER A 278 -3.90 10.29 -24.26
C SER A 278 -2.62 9.63 -23.74
N PHE A 279 -2.74 8.79 -22.71
CA PHE A 279 -1.63 8.01 -22.12
C PHE A 279 -1.14 6.84 -22.99
N LYS A 280 -1.56 6.78 -24.26
CA LYS A 280 -1.23 5.67 -25.14
C LYS A 280 0.23 5.79 -25.56
N HIS A 281 1.00 4.72 -25.42
CA HIS A 281 2.46 4.67 -25.66
C HIS A 281 3.32 5.41 -24.62
N THR A 282 2.75 5.72 -23.45
CA THR A 282 3.51 6.24 -22.31
C THR A 282 3.87 5.11 -21.34
N HIS A 283 4.88 5.30 -20.50
CA HIS A 283 5.31 4.34 -19.47
C HIS A 283 4.39 4.30 -18.23
N LEU A 284 3.13 4.75 -18.34
CA LEU A 284 2.15 4.69 -17.24
C LEU A 284 1.93 3.27 -16.71
N VAL A 285 1.83 2.30 -17.63
CA VAL A 285 1.63 0.88 -17.28
C VAL A 285 2.79 0.37 -16.42
N GLU A 286 4.01 0.73 -16.80
CA GLU A 286 5.22 0.38 -16.05
C GLU A 286 5.22 1.05 -14.68
N ARG A 287 4.95 2.36 -14.58
CA ARG A 287 4.91 3.06 -13.28
C ARG A 287 3.90 2.49 -12.31
N VAL A 288 2.72 2.13 -12.79
CA VAL A 288 1.70 1.54 -11.92
C VAL A 288 2.13 0.14 -11.45
N GLY A 289 2.74 -0.68 -12.32
CA GLY A 289 3.31 -1.97 -11.93
C GLY A 289 4.48 -1.86 -10.95
N LEU A 290 5.36 -0.87 -11.13
CA LEU A 290 6.43 -0.53 -10.18
C LEU A 290 5.84 -0.10 -8.83
N LEU A 291 4.79 0.72 -8.82
CA LEU A 291 4.08 1.06 -7.60
C LEU A 291 3.49 -0.19 -6.92
N THR A 292 2.93 -1.14 -7.66
CA THR A 292 2.44 -2.40 -7.09
C THR A 292 3.56 -3.20 -6.41
N LEU A 293 4.75 -3.30 -7.02
CA LEU A 293 5.92 -3.92 -6.39
C LEU A 293 6.32 -3.21 -5.10
N ILE A 294 6.33 -1.89 -5.12
CA ILE A 294 6.67 -1.07 -3.96
C ILE A 294 5.66 -1.27 -2.82
N VAL A 295 4.35 -1.29 -3.11
CA VAL A 295 3.28 -1.53 -2.14
C VAL A 295 3.39 -2.94 -1.54
N MET A 296 3.65 -3.97 -2.36
CA MET A 296 3.92 -5.32 -1.86
C MET A 296 5.20 -5.36 -1.02
N GLY A 297 6.22 -4.57 -1.39
CA GLY A 297 7.48 -4.43 -0.66
C GLY A 297 7.29 -3.95 0.77
N GLU A 298 6.36 -3.02 1.02
CA GLU A 298 6.05 -2.61 2.40
C GLU A 298 5.43 -3.75 3.23
N GLY A 299 4.52 -4.52 2.62
CA GLY A 299 4.00 -5.73 3.28
C GLY A 299 5.10 -6.74 3.63
N ILE A 300 6.12 -6.88 2.79
CA ILE A 300 7.28 -7.75 3.08
C ILE A 300 8.07 -7.20 4.28
N ILE A 301 8.26 -5.88 4.36
CA ILE A 301 8.90 -5.24 5.53
C ILE A 301 8.08 -5.53 6.79
N GLY A 302 6.76 -5.38 6.76
CA GLY A 302 5.85 -5.78 7.84
C GLY A 302 6.05 -7.24 8.26
N MET A 303 5.97 -8.17 7.31
CA MET A 303 6.18 -9.60 7.57
C MET A 303 7.54 -9.88 8.22
N THR A 304 8.63 -9.27 7.74
CA THR A 304 9.96 -9.49 8.33
C THR A 304 10.08 -8.95 9.76
N LYS A 305 9.37 -7.86 10.10
CA LYS A 305 9.23 -7.38 11.49
C LYS A 305 8.50 -8.42 12.33
N SER A 306 7.40 -8.99 11.84
CA SER A 306 6.67 -10.06 12.54
C SER A 306 7.51 -11.33 12.75
N VAL A 307 8.28 -11.75 11.75
CA VAL A 307 9.21 -12.89 11.89
C VAL A 307 10.32 -12.59 12.89
N THR A 308 10.76 -11.32 12.98
CA THR A 308 11.74 -10.92 13.99
C THR A 308 11.19 -11.09 15.40
N TYR A 309 9.87 -10.93 15.62
CA TYR A 309 9.26 -11.25 16.91
C TYR A 309 9.33 -12.74 17.24
N VAL A 310 9.16 -13.64 16.27
CA VAL A 310 9.38 -15.09 16.47
C VAL A 310 10.80 -15.33 16.99
N ALA A 311 11.81 -14.74 16.34
CA ALA A 311 13.20 -14.93 16.73
C ALA A 311 13.55 -14.30 18.09
N ARG A 312 12.81 -13.28 18.52
CA ARG A 312 13.01 -12.62 19.83
C ARG A 312 12.41 -13.41 20.98
N TYR A 313 11.28 -14.07 20.75
CA TYR A 313 10.45 -14.65 21.82
C TYR A 313 10.29 -16.18 21.76
N ALA A 314 10.82 -16.84 20.71
CA ALA A 314 10.86 -18.30 20.63
C ALA A 314 12.31 -18.79 20.60
N MET A 315 12.76 -19.47 21.66
CA MET A 315 14.04 -20.20 21.64
C MET A 315 13.99 -21.40 20.69
N TYR A 316 12.81 -22.04 20.58
CA TYR A 316 12.50 -23.11 19.63
C TYR A 316 11.11 -22.87 19.04
N PRO A 317 10.99 -22.29 17.83
CA PRO A 317 9.68 -22.06 17.22
C PRO A 317 8.98 -23.38 16.91
N SER A 318 7.68 -23.48 17.21
CA SER A 318 6.91 -24.68 16.88
C SER A 318 6.80 -24.88 15.37
N SER A 319 6.46 -26.11 14.98
CA SER A 319 6.14 -26.46 13.59
C SER A 319 4.98 -25.64 13.03
N GLN A 320 4.01 -25.24 13.88
CA GLN A 320 2.87 -24.41 13.50
C GLN A 320 3.33 -22.99 13.15
N THR A 321 4.17 -22.38 13.99
CA THR A 321 4.70 -21.02 13.75
C THR A 321 5.57 -20.96 12.50
N ILE A 322 6.42 -21.98 12.28
CA ILE A 322 7.18 -22.12 11.04
C ILE A 322 6.24 -22.25 9.82
N GLY A 323 5.14 -23.02 9.96
CA GLY A 323 4.12 -23.17 8.93
C GLY A 323 3.42 -21.87 8.56
N VAL A 324 3.05 -21.05 9.55
CA VAL A 324 2.41 -19.73 9.33
C VAL A 324 3.36 -18.78 8.60
N VAL A 325 4.63 -18.71 9.00
CA VAL A 325 5.65 -17.88 8.33
C VAL A 325 5.88 -18.34 6.89
N PHE A 326 5.98 -19.65 6.67
CA PHE A 326 6.12 -20.21 5.32
C PHE A 326 4.90 -19.87 4.44
N ALA A 327 3.68 -20.02 4.99
CA ALA A 327 2.46 -19.64 4.30
C ALA A 327 2.44 -18.14 3.94
N ALA A 328 2.92 -17.26 4.82
CA ALA A 328 3.03 -15.84 4.52
C ALA A 328 3.98 -15.58 3.34
N VAL A 329 5.15 -16.20 3.30
CA VAL A 329 6.08 -16.11 2.15
C VAL A 329 5.42 -16.60 0.86
N CYS A 330 4.69 -17.72 0.91
CA CYS A 330 3.91 -18.21 -0.22
C CYS A 330 2.82 -17.21 -0.65
N LEU A 331 2.15 -16.54 0.29
CA LEU A 331 1.13 -15.53 -0.01
C LEU A 331 1.73 -14.38 -0.85
N PHE A 332 2.87 -13.82 -0.43
CA PHE A 332 3.56 -12.75 -1.17
C PHE A 332 3.98 -13.20 -2.57
N TYR A 333 4.55 -14.41 -2.68
CA TYR A 333 4.92 -14.97 -3.99
C TYR A 333 3.69 -15.15 -4.90
N LEU A 334 2.58 -15.66 -4.36
CA LEU A 334 1.35 -15.86 -5.14
C LEU A 334 0.69 -14.55 -5.54
N LEU A 335 0.73 -13.51 -4.70
CA LEU A 335 0.29 -12.17 -5.07
C LEU A 335 1.10 -11.64 -6.26
N TRP A 336 2.43 -11.82 -6.23
CA TRP A 336 3.29 -11.45 -7.33
C TRP A 336 2.95 -12.21 -8.61
N VAL A 337 2.82 -13.55 -8.55
CA VAL A 337 2.44 -14.41 -9.69
C VAL A 337 1.08 -13.99 -10.25
N LEU A 338 0.08 -13.83 -9.39
CA LEU A 338 -1.27 -13.45 -9.80
C LEU A 338 -1.32 -12.08 -10.46
N TYR A 339 -0.49 -11.12 -10.04
CA TYR A 339 -0.45 -9.80 -10.67
C TYR A 339 0.38 -9.79 -11.96
N PHE A 340 1.66 -10.17 -11.91
CA PHE A 340 2.60 -9.97 -13.02
C PHE A 340 2.41 -10.92 -14.19
N ASP A 341 2.05 -12.18 -13.97
CA ASP A 341 1.85 -13.14 -15.07
C ASP A 341 0.61 -12.79 -15.93
N GLN A 342 -0.25 -11.89 -15.45
CA GLN A 342 -1.49 -11.49 -16.14
C GLN A 342 -1.34 -10.21 -16.99
N ILE A 343 -0.29 -9.42 -16.79
CA ILE A 343 -0.15 -8.13 -17.46
C ILE A 343 0.45 -8.35 -18.83
N GLU A 344 -0.40 -8.32 -19.86
CA GLU A 344 0.05 -8.23 -21.24
C GLU A 344 0.38 -6.77 -21.60
N HIS A 345 1.59 -6.54 -22.10
CA HIS A 345 2.05 -5.21 -22.53
C HIS A 345 1.49 -4.78 -23.90
N ASP A 346 0.71 -5.65 -24.58
CA ASP A 346 0.30 -5.43 -25.96
C ASP A 346 -1.06 -4.71 -26.11
N ARG A 347 -0.97 -3.44 -26.54
CA ARG A 347 -2.00 -2.63 -27.23
C ARG A 347 -3.39 -2.60 -26.57
N PHE A 348 -3.46 -1.92 -25.42
CA PHE A 348 -4.71 -1.38 -24.90
C PHE A 348 -5.30 -0.29 -25.82
N GLY A 349 -6.63 -0.23 -25.92
CA GLY A 349 -7.31 0.95 -26.45
C GLY A 349 -7.14 2.16 -25.52
N THR A 350 -7.24 3.39 -26.04
CA THR A 350 -7.00 4.64 -25.27
C THR A 350 -7.85 4.74 -24.01
N ILE A 351 -9.14 4.41 -24.10
CA ILE A 351 -10.09 4.46 -22.97
C ILE A 351 -9.88 3.27 -22.01
N ARG A 352 -9.61 2.08 -22.56
CA ARG A 352 -9.42 0.87 -21.76
C ARG A 352 -8.18 0.96 -20.89
N GLN A 353 -7.09 1.53 -21.40
CA GLN A 353 -5.86 1.76 -20.64
C GLN A 353 -6.11 2.68 -19.44
N GLN A 354 -6.97 3.69 -19.59
CA GLN A 354 -7.27 4.63 -18.52
C GLN A 354 -8.14 4.00 -17.42
N ILE A 355 -9.17 3.23 -17.81
CA ILE A 355 -9.97 2.44 -16.86
C ILE A 355 -9.08 1.43 -16.13
N TRP A 356 -8.20 0.75 -16.87
CA TRP A 356 -7.22 -0.18 -16.31
C TRP A 356 -6.29 0.50 -15.29
N ALA A 357 -5.79 1.71 -15.59
CA ALA A 357 -4.98 2.48 -14.65
C ALA A 357 -5.78 2.84 -13.38
N MET A 358 -7.05 3.25 -13.51
CA MET A 358 -7.91 3.56 -12.36
C MET A 358 -8.27 2.33 -11.51
N LEU A 359 -8.39 1.15 -12.11
CA LEU A 359 -8.64 -0.11 -11.37
C LEU A 359 -7.48 -0.52 -10.46
N HIS A 360 -6.29 0.07 -10.60
CA HIS A 360 -5.19 -0.19 -9.67
C HIS A 360 -5.39 0.44 -8.31
N TYR A 361 -6.18 1.51 -8.18
CA TYR A 361 -6.50 2.06 -6.87
C TYR A 361 -7.15 1.01 -5.96
N PRO A 362 -8.32 0.44 -6.29
CA PRO A 362 -8.93 -0.57 -5.45
C PRO A 362 -8.08 -1.84 -5.36
N LEU A 363 -7.29 -2.18 -6.40
CA LEU A 363 -6.36 -3.30 -6.34
C LEU A 363 -5.27 -3.07 -5.28
N HIS A 364 -4.64 -1.90 -5.26
CA HIS A 364 -3.58 -1.59 -4.29
C HIS A 364 -4.14 -1.53 -2.87
N VAL A 365 -5.36 -1.02 -2.68
CA VAL A 365 -6.06 -1.09 -1.38
C VAL A 365 -6.27 -2.55 -0.96
N ALA A 366 -6.71 -3.42 -1.87
CA ALA A 366 -6.91 -4.83 -1.58
C ALA A 366 -5.58 -5.55 -1.27
N ILE A 367 -4.52 -5.26 -2.03
CA ILE A 367 -3.18 -5.83 -1.81
C ILE A 367 -2.63 -5.37 -0.46
N VAL A 368 -2.62 -4.07 -0.17
CA VAL A 368 -2.06 -3.53 1.07
C VAL A 368 -2.79 -4.11 2.29
N LEU A 369 -4.12 -4.17 2.27
CA LEU A 369 -4.88 -4.77 3.38
C LEU A 369 -4.64 -6.28 3.51
N THR A 370 -4.43 -7.00 2.40
CA THR A 370 -4.12 -8.44 2.45
C THR A 370 -2.75 -8.68 3.09
N VAL A 371 -1.74 -7.90 2.71
CA VAL A 371 -0.38 -8.06 3.25
C VAL A 371 -0.27 -7.59 4.70
N GLU A 372 -0.92 -6.49 5.07
CA GLU A 372 -1.00 -6.04 6.47
C GLU A 372 -1.77 -7.03 7.35
N GLY A 373 -2.90 -7.54 6.86
CA GLY A 373 -3.65 -8.58 7.58
C GLY A 373 -2.82 -9.84 7.81
N SER A 374 -2.00 -10.24 6.84
CA SER A 374 -1.07 -11.37 7.03
C SER A 374 -0.02 -11.10 8.11
N THR A 375 0.49 -9.87 8.19
CA THR A 375 1.47 -9.44 9.20
C THR A 375 0.87 -9.49 10.61
N HIS A 376 -0.38 -9.04 10.76
CA HIS A 376 -1.15 -9.12 12.01
C HIS A 376 -1.42 -10.57 12.42
N PHE A 377 -1.74 -11.46 11.48
CA PHE A 377 -1.98 -12.87 11.82
C PHE A 377 -0.73 -13.60 12.30
N ILE A 378 0.45 -13.22 11.79
CA ILE A 378 1.72 -13.77 12.29
C ILE A 378 1.93 -13.35 13.76
N THR A 379 1.81 -12.05 14.08
CA THR A 379 2.00 -11.58 15.47
C THR A 379 0.93 -12.12 16.41
N PHE A 380 -0.32 -12.15 15.95
CA PHE A 380 -1.43 -12.70 16.71
C PHE A 380 -1.23 -14.19 17.04
N TRP A 381 -0.83 -15.00 16.05
CA TRP A 381 -0.57 -16.42 16.26
C TRP A 381 0.53 -16.66 17.30
N ILE A 382 1.62 -15.89 17.25
CA ILE A 382 2.71 -16.01 18.23
C ILE A 382 2.23 -15.67 19.65
N ALA A 383 1.38 -14.64 19.78
CA ALA A 383 0.78 -14.28 21.07
C ALA A 383 -0.12 -15.42 21.60
N VAL A 384 -1.00 -15.97 20.75
CA VAL A 384 -1.90 -17.08 21.11
C VAL A 384 -1.13 -18.35 21.44
N GLU A 385 -0.10 -18.70 20.69
CA GLU A 385 0.74 -19.88 20.96
C GLU A 385 1.37 -19.79 22.37
N ASN A 386 1.89 -18.62 22.73
CA ASN A 386 2.46 -18.41 24.07
C ASN A 386 1.41 -18.51 25.18
N LEU A 387 0.16 -18.15 24.88
CA LEU A 387 -0.97 -18.29 25.80
C LEU A 387 -1.42 -19.73 25.96
N ILE A 388 -1.54 -20.49 24.87
CA ILE A 388 -1.85 -21.93 24.93
C ILE A 388 -0.79 -22.64 25.76
N ARG A 389 0.49 -22.30 25.56
CA ARG A 389 1.58 -22.87 26.36
C ARG A 389 1.48 -22.52 27.85
N LEU A 390 1.08 -21.28 28.17
CA LEU A 390 0.86 -20.85 29.55
C LEU A 390 -0.31 -21.60 30.18
N ASP A 391 -1.42 -21.72 29.45
CA ASP A 391 -2.63 -22.44 29.85
C ASP A 391 -2.33 -23.92 30.12
N ASP A 392 -1.69 -24.61 29.18
CA ASP A 392 -1.26 -26.01 29.32
C ASP A 392 -0.36 -26.21 30.56
N ALA A 393 0.53 -25.25 30.85
CA ALA A 393 1.41 -25.32 32.00
C ALA A 393 0.66 -25.11 33.33
N ILE A 394 -0.32 -24.20 33.36
CA ILE A 394 -1.17 -23.96 34.54
C ILE A 394 -2.06 -25.17 34.80
N VAL A 395 -2.76 -25.68 33.78
CA VAL A 395 -3.59 -26.90 33.88
C VAL A 395 -2.77 -28.08 34.36
N PHE A 396 -1.55 -28.27 33.84
CA PHE A 396 -0.66 -29.32 34.31
C PHE A 396 -0.31 -29.17 35.80
N ILE A 397 -0.06 -27.95 36.29
CA ILE A 397 0.21 -27.71 37.71
C ILE A 397 -1.04 -27.99 38.56
N GLU A 398 -2.22 -27.56 38.10
CA GLU A 398 -3.49 -27.80 38.77
C GLU A 398 -3.84 -29.29 38.85
N GLU A 399 -3.62 -30.06 37.78
CA GLU A 399 -3.86 -31.51 37.76
C GLU A 399 -2.90 -32.29 38.68
N ASN A 400 -1.66 -31.80 38.83
CA ASN A 400 -0.64 -32.41 39.70
C ASN A 400 -0.63 -31.81 41.12
N PHE A 401 -1.60 -30.96 41.43
CA PHE A 401 -1.81 -30.36 42.73
C PHE A 401 -2.21 -31.44 43.75
N SER A 402 -1.28 -31.77 44.65
CA SER A 402 -1.47 -32.78 45.69
C SER A 402 -1.32 -32.14 47.06
N ASP A 403 -2.44 -31.74 47.69
CA ASP A 403 -2.63 -31.27 49.10
C ASP A 403 -1.57 -30.32 49.71
N ASN A 404 -0.63 -29.81 48.92
CA ASN A 404 0.58 -29.12 49.36
C ASN A 404 0.80 -27.86 48.54
N THR A 405 0.40 -26.75 49.12
CA THR A 405 0.57 -25.38 48.61
C THR A 405 2.01 -25.06 48.20
N THR A 406 3.01 -25.66 48.86
CA THR A 406 4.43 -25.39 48.55
C THR A 406 4.85 -25.96 47.20
N SER A 407 4.38 -27.16 46.86
CA SER A 407 4.67 -27.79 45.57
C SER A 407 4.04 -27.00 44.41
N PHE A 408 2.83 -26.48 44.63
CA PHE A 408 2.13 -25.63 43.67
C PHE A 408 2.89 -24.34 43.40
N VAL A 409 3.26 -23.60 44.45
CA VAL A 409 4.00 -22.34 44.32
C VAL A 409 5.35 -22.57 43.63
N ASN A 410 6.05 -23.65 43.95
CA ASN A 410 7.30 -24.00 43.27
C ASN A 410 7.11 -24.30 41.78
N GLY A 411 6.05 -25.04 41.44
CA GLY A 411 5.68 -25.33 40.04
C GLY A 411 5.35 -24.05 39.27
N LEU A 412 4.50 -23.19 39.85
CA LEU A 412 4.09 -21.93 39.25
C LEU A 412 5.28 -20.97 39.09
N GLN A 413 6.13 -20.85 40.11
CA GLN A 413 7.37 -20.07 40.03
C GLN A 413 8.31 -20.61 38.95
N ALA A 414 8.44 -21.93 38.81
CA ALA A 414 9.27 -22.52 37.76
C ALA A 414 8.72 -22.22 36.35
N THR A 415 7.40 -22.29 36.16
CA THR A 415 6.73 -21.91 34.91
C THR A 415 6.93 -20.43 34.60
N LEU A 416 6.71 -19.54 35.58
CA LEU A 416 6.93 -18.09 35.42
C LEU A 416 8.38 -17.77 35.07
N ASN A 417 9.35 -18.41 35.73
CA ASN A 417 10.78 -18.22 35.42
C ASN A 417 11.15 -18.76 34.03
N SER A 418 10.60 -19.91 33.64
CA SER A 418 10.82 -20.47 32.30
C SER A 418 10.21 -19.56 31.24
N PHE A 419 9.03 -19.01 31.50
CA PHE A 419 8.36 -18.09 30.60
C PHE A 419 9.17 -16.79 30.48
N ASP A 420 9.56 -16.16 31.59
CA ASP A 420 10.42 -14.96 31.62
C ASP A 420 11.74 -15.15 30.85
N ALA A 421 12.37 -16.32 30.98
CA ALA A 421 13.60 -16.65 30.26
C ALA A 421 13.43 -16.68 28.72
N ASP A 422 12.23 -16.99 28.21
CA ASP A 422 11.94 -16.93 26.78
C ASP A 422 11.84 -15.48 26.27
N PHE A 423 11.42 -14.54 27.11
CA PHE A 423 11.29 -13.12 26.78
C PHE A 423 12.58 -12.33 27.10
N LYS A 424 13.66 -12.62 26.36
CA LYS A 424 15.03 -12.08 26.54
C LYS A 424 15.18 -10.54 26.67
N ARG A 425 14.16 -9.76 26.33
CA ARG A 425 14.20 -8.27 26.29
C ARG A 425 13.18 -7.59 27.18
N GLU A 426 12.16 -8.29 27.64
CA GLU A 426 11.09 -7.74 28.47
C GLU A 426 10.77 -8.73 29.58
N SER A 427 10.83 -8.26 30.84
CA SER A 427 10.49 -9.09 31.99
C SER A 427 8.98 -9.17 32.16
N ILE A 428 8.50 -10.34 32.58
CA ILE A 428 7.10 -10.51 32.98
C ILE A 428 6.75 -9.61 34.18
N PRO A 429 5.46 -9.36 34.45
CA PRO A 429 5.04 -8.69 35.69
C PRO A 429 5.51 -9.44 36.95
N ASP A 430 5.76 -8.70 38.03
CA ASP A 430 6.18 -9.30 39.30
C ASP A 430 4.98 -9.91 40.03
N PHE A 431 5.00 -11.25 40.20
CA PHE A 431 3.97 -12.01 40.88
C PHE A 431 4.38 -12.47 42.29
N THR A 432 5.48 -11.96 42.85
CA THR A 432 5.98 -12.36 44.17
C THR A 432 4.90 -12.22 45.25
N TYR A 433 4.12 -11.13 45.23
CA TYR A 433 3.01 -10.94 46.16
C TYR A 433 1.95 -12.05 46.03
N ASN A 434 1.46 -12.31 44.83
CA ASN A 434 0.45 -13.34 44.54
C ASN A 434 0.92 -14.73 45.00
N LEU A 435 2.20 -15.07 44.73
CA LEU A 435 2.80 -16.35 45.15
C LEU A 435 2.90 -16.46 46.68
N THR A 436 3.28 -15.39 47.38
CA THR A 436 3.32 -15.39 48.86
C THR A 436 1.93 -15.51 49.48
N GLN A 437 0.90 -14.93 48.86
CA GLN A 437 -0.49 -15.09 49.30
C GLN A 437 -0.93 -16.54 49.18
N ILE A 438 -0.69 -17.18 48.02
CA ILE A 438 -1.00 -18.59 47.82
C ILE A 438 -0.32 -19.44 48.89
N GLN A 439 0.98 -19.22 49.16
CA GLN A 439 1.75 -19.99 50.14
C GLN A 439 1.20 -19.92 51.58
N SER A 440 0.42 -18.89 51.91
CA SER A 440 -0.19 -18.71 53.23
C SER A 440 -1.53 -19.44 53.41
N LEU A 441 -2.10 -20.00 52.33
CA LEU A 441 -3.42 -20.63 52.31
C LEU A 441 -3.35 -22.16 52.52
N ASP A 442 -4.40 -22.71 53.15
CA ASP A 442 -4.55 -24.15 53.39
C ASP A 442 -5.50 -24.78 52.36
N VAL A 443 -4.93 -25.35 51.32
CA VAL A 443 -5.64 -25.87 50.13
C VAL A 443 -6.53 -27.07 50.42
N THR A 444 -6.46 -27.64 51.62
CA THR A 444 -7.40 -28.67 52.09
C THR A 444 -8.78 -28.09 52.43
N LYS A 445 -8.87 -26.77 52.62
CA LYS A 445 -10.13 -26.06 52.85
C LYS A 445 -10.71 -25.55 51.52
N PRO A 446 -11.98 -25.85 51.23
CA PRO A 446 -12.63 -25.36 50.01
C PRO A 446 -12.60 -23.84 49.85
N GLU A 447 -12.74 -23.08 50.94
CA GLU A 447 -12.73 -21.60 50.92
C GLU A 447 -11.37 -21.05 50.47
N ASP A 448 -10.28 -21.61 50.99
CA ASP A 448 -8.91 -21.21 50.63
C ASP A 448 -8.56 -21.66 49.21
N TYR A 449 -9.10 -22.79 48.74
CA TYR A 449 -8.93 -23.27 47.37
C TYR A 449 -9.55 -22.34 46.33
N GLU A 450 -10.76 -21.82 46.57
CA GLU A 450 -11.39 -20.82 45.67
C GLU A 450 -10.57 -19.53 45.58
N VAL A 451 -9.93 -19.11 46.67
CA VAL A 451 -9.02 -17.95 46.68
C VAL A 451 -7.77 -18.22 45.84
N VAL A 452 -7.19 -19.43 45.93
CA VAL A 452 -6.04 -19.81 45.09
C VAL A 452 -6.40 -19.74 43.61
N LEU A 453 -7.54 -20.29 43.19
CA LEU A 453 -8.00 -20.21 41.80
C LEU A 453 -8.17 -18.77 41.32
N THR A 454 -8.72 -17.89 42.17
CA THR A 454 -8.86 -16.47 41.86
C THR A 454 -7.50 -15.79 41.67
N ILE A 455 -6.51 -16.09 42.52
CA ILE A 455 -5.15 -15.53 42.39
C ILE A 455 -4.46 -16.04 41.12
N VAL A 456 -4.67 -17.30 40.75
CA VAL A 456 -4.13 -17.89 39.52
C VAL A 456 -4.76 -17.24 38.28
N ASP A 457 -6.07 -17.00 38.29
CA ASP A 457 -6.78 -16.27 37.23
C ASP A 457 -6.27 -14.83 37.07
N ASP A 458 -5.97 -14.14 38.18
CA ASP A 458 -5.35 -12.82 38.17
C ASP A 458 -3.93 -12.84 37.55
N ILE A 459 -3.12 -13.86 37.86
CA ILE A 459 -1.79 -14.05 37.24
C ILE A 459 -1.95 -14.30 35.74
N TYR A 460 -2.85 -15.21 35.36
CA TYR A 460 -3.13 -15.54 33.96
C TYR A 460 -3.56 -14.29 33.18
N THR A 461 -4.51 -13.52 33.71
CA THR A 461 -5.03 -12.36 32.98
C THR A 461 -4.02 -11.21 32.91
N SER A 462 -3.18 -11.07 33.93
CA SER A 462 -2.04 -10.13 33.91
C SER A 462 -1.03 -10.50 32.83
N LEU A 463 -0.69 -11.79 32.72
CA LEU A 463 0.19 -12.30 31.66
C LEU A 463 -0.47 -12.18 30.28
N PHE A 464 -1.77 -12.46 30.15
CA PHE A 464 -2.54 -12.28 28.93
C PHE A 464 -2.44 -10.84 28.42
N SER A 465 -2.71 -9.88 29.29
CA SER A 465 -2.66 -8.46 28.96
C SER A 465 -1.24 -8.02 28.60
N TRP A 466 -0.24 -8.54 29.30
CA TRP A 466 1.17 -8.25 29.04
C TRP A 466 1.65 -8.81 27.69
N ILE A 467 1.34 -10.08 27.38
CA ILE A 467 1.70 -10.72 26.10
C ILE A 467 1.13 -9.90 24.94
N PHE A 468 -0.18 -9.64 24.92
CA PHE A 468 -0.80 -8.92 23.82
C PHE A 468 -0.28 -7.48 23.67
N ARG A 469 0.07 -6.82 24.78
CA ARG A 469 0.69 -5.49 24.74
C ARG A 469 2.07 -5.51 24.06
N ILE A 470 2.90 -6.53 24.31
CA ILE A 470 4.23 -6.67 23.68
C ILE A 470 4.12 -6.90 22.18
N PHE A 471 3.09 -7.61 21.73
CA PHE A 471 2.87 -7.89 20.32
C PHE A 471 2.15 -6.76 19.56
N GLY A 472 1.91 -5.61 20.20
CA GLY A 472 1.30 -4.45 19.55
C GLY A 472 -0.22 -4.52 19.45
N PHE A 473 -0.89 -5.02 20.50
CA PHE A 473 -2.34 -4.91 20.63
C PHE A 473 -2.65 -3.99 21.83
N ARG A 474 -2.99 -2.73 21.56
CA ARG A 474 -3.28 -1.73 22.61
C ARG A 474 -4.73 -1.81 23.09
N LEU A 475 -4.95 -1.49 24.37
CA LEU A 475 -6.29 -1.16 24.89
C LEU A 475 -6.65 0.28 24.48
N SER A 476 -7.91 0.51 24.10
CA SER A 476 -8.46 1.85 23.87
C SER A 476 -8.26 2.76 25.09
N ASP A 477 -7.71 3.98 24.86
CA ASP A 477 -7.39 4.98 25.90
C ASP A 477 -8.57 5.37 26.81
N GLY A 478 -9.81 5.11 26.38
CA GLY A 478 -11.02 5.33 27.18
C GLY A 478 -11.21 4.34 28.34
N LEU A 479 -10.66 3.12 28.22
CA LEU A 479 -10.78 2.04 29.21
C LEU A 479 -9.62 2.03 30.22
N SER A 480 -8.48 2.65 29.85
CA SER A 480 -7.29 2.75 30.72
C SER A 480 -7.54 3.52 32.03
N LYS A 481 -8.47 4.48 32.05
CA LYS A 481 -8.72 5.32 33.24
C LYS A 481 -9.48 4.62 34.37
N ASN A 482 -10.08 3.45 34.10
CA ASN A 482 -10.80 2.63 35.08
C ASN A 482 -10.38 1.15 35.01
N ALA A 483 -9.17 0.86 34.52
CA ALA A 483 -8.66 -0.51 34.36
C ALA A 483 -8.44 -1.21 35.71
N LYS A 484 -9.55 -1.65 36.31
CA LYS A 484 -9.61 -2.72 37.31
C LYS A 484 -10.19 -4.01 36.71
N ASP A 485 -10.79 -3.95 35.52
CA ASP A 485 -11.51 -5.08 34.94
C ASP A 485 -10.71 -5.73 33.80
N ASN A 486 -10.12 -6.87 34.13
CA ASN A 486 -9.43 -7.83 33.27
C ASN A 486 -10.25 -8.26 32.02
N TYR A 487 -11.58 -8.11 32.06
CA TYR A 487 -12.52 -8.38 30.96
C TYR A 487 -12.35 -7.46 29.75
N ASP A 488 -11.95 -6.21 29.97
CA ASP A 488 -11.85 -5.19 28.91
C ASP A 488 -10.68 -5.48 27.94
N THR A 489 -9.59 -6.07 28.44
CA THR A 489 -8.43 -6.45 27.61
C THR A 489 -8.77 -7.61 26.68
N ALA A 490 -9.40 -8.66 27.19
CA ALA A 490 -9.81 -9.82 26.39
C ALA A 490 -10.81 -9.41 25.29
N HIS A 491 -11.74 -8.51 25.63
CA HIS A 491 -12.68 -7.95 24.65
C HIS A 491 -11.97 -7.15 23.55
N ALA A 492 -11.00 -6.30 23.90
CA ALA A 492 -10.22 -5.52 22.94
C ALA A 492 -9.41 -6.40 21.99
N VAL A 493 -8.76 -7.45 22.50
CA VAL A 493 -8.03 -8.43 21.70
C VAL A 493 -8.96 -9.16 20.74
N TYR A 494 -10.11 -9.62 21.22
CA TYR A 494 -11.12 -10.26 20.37
C TYR A 494 -11.61 -9.31 19.27
N GLN A 495 -11.84 -8.03 19.59
CA GLN A 495 -12.23 -7.02 18.62
C GLN A 495 -11.15 -6.80 17.56
N ALA A 496 -9.87 -6.69 17.95
CA ALA A 496 -8.74 -6.56 17.05
C ALA A 496 -8.60 -7.76 16.10
N PHE A 497 -8.72 -8.98 16.64
CA PHE A 497 -8.78 -10.20 15.83
C PHE A 497 -9.96 -10.15 14.86
N SER A 498 -11.16 -9.81 15.35
CA SER A 498 -12.38 -9.81 14.55
C SER A 498 -12.31 -8.80 13.40
N THR A 499 -11.74 -7.62 13.64
CA THR A 499 -11.47 -6.61 12.61
C THR A 499 -10.48 -7.16 11.58
N THR A 500 -9.35 -7.72 12.03
CA THR A 500 -8.32 -8.32 11.18
C THR A 500 -8.86 -9.45 10.32
N PHE A 501 -9.63 -10.34 10.93
CA PHE A 501 -10.31 -11.45 10.28
C PHE A 501 -11.22 -10.99 9.14
N LEU A 502 -12.05 -9.98 9.39
CA LEU A 502 -12.94 -9.43 8.37
C LEU A 502 -12.18 -8.81 7.22
N PHE A 503 -11.28 -7.85 7.49
CA PHE A 503 -10.65 -7.12 6.40
C PHE A 503 -9.66 -7.98 5.63
N PHE A 504 -8.96 -8.93 6.26
CA PHE A 504 -8.02 -9.82 5.58
C PHE A 504 -8.72 -10.72 4.56
N LEU A 505 -9.82 -11.39 4.93
CA LEU A 505 -10.55 -12.25 4.00
C LEU A 505 -11.25 -11.47 2.89
N ILE A 506 -11.86 -10.32 3.23
CA ILE A 506 -12.52 -9.45 2.25
C ILE A 506 -11.50 -8.89 1.27
N SER A 507 -10.34 -8.41 1.74
CA SER A 507 -9.29 -7.86 0.88
C SER A 507 -8.64 -8.94 0.02
N ALA A 508 -8.32 -10.11 0.57
CA ALA A 508 -7.78 -11.24 -0.20
C ALA A 508 -8.75 -11.72 -1.30
N GLY A 509 -10.05 -11.76 -1.01
CA GLY A 509 -11.07 -12.04 -2.02
C GLY A 509 -11.18 -10.93 -3.07
N SER A 510 -11.10 -9.67 -2.63
CA SER A 510 -11.13 -8.49 -3.50
C SER A 510 -9.97 -8.44 -4.48
N VAL A 511 -8.75 -8.87 -4.09
CA VAL A 511 -7.61 -8.99 -5.00
C VAL A 511 -7.98 -9.86 -6.21
N LEU A 512 -8.54 -11.07 -5.99
CA LEU A 512 -8.93 -11.96 -7.08
C LEU A 512 -10.06 -11.38 -7.93
N ILE A 513 -11.06 -10.76 -7.30
CA ILE A 513 -12.18 -10.14 -8.02
C ILE A 513 -11.67 -9.03 -8.94
N ILE A 514 -10.84 -8.13 -8.43
CA ILE A 514 -10.32 -6.98 -9.17
C ILE A 514 -9.37 -7.44 -10.26
N LEU A 515 -8.49 -8.42 -10.01
CA LEU A 515 -7.64 -9.03 -11.05
C LEU A 515 -8.48 -9.66 -12.16
N GLY A 516 -9.56 -10.36 -11.83
CA GLY A 516 -10.51 -10.90 -12.81
C GLY A 516 -11.14 -9.80 -13.67
N ILE A 517 -11.57 -8.69 -13.06
CA ILE A 517 -12.11 -7.51 -13.76
C ILE A 517 -11.04 -6.88 -14.66
N MET A 518 -9.82 -6.69 -14.15
CA MET A 518 -8.71 -6.11 -14.91
C MET A 518 -8.32 -6.96 -16.11
N TYR A 519 -8.22 -8.28 -15.93
CA TYR A 519 -7.97 -9.22 -17.03
C TYR A 519 -9.08 -9.14 -18.09
N TRP A 520 -10.34 -8.99 -17.64
CA TRP A 520 -11.45 -8.79 -18.56
C TRP A 520 -11.36 -7.46 -19.33
N PHE A 521 -10.94 -6.37 -18.72
CA PHE A 521 -10.74 -5.10 -19.43
C PHE A 521 -9.50 -5.09 -20.34
N GLY A 522 -8.49 -5.90 -20.01
CA GLY A 522 -7.20 -5.88 -20.69
C GLY A 522 -7.24 -6.39 -22.13
N LYS A 523 -8.07 -7.39 -22.44
CA LYS A 523 -8.10 -8.05 -23.77
C LYS A 523 -9.30 -7.65 -24.65
N ASN A 524 -9.05 -7.35 -25.92
CA ASN A 524 -10.09 -7.05 -26.92
C ASN A 524 -10.88 -8.30 -27.34
N HIS A 525 -10.20 -9.40 -27.66
CA HIS A 525 -10.82 -10.67 -28.01
C HIS A 525 -10.41 -11.72 -26.98
N LYS A 526 -11.40 -12.44 -26.45
CA LYS A 526 -11.18 -13.43 -25.39
C LYS A 526 -11.59 -14.79 -25.90
N THR A 527 -10.70 -15.76 -25.75
CA THR A 527 -11.00 -17.17 -25.97
C THR A 527 -11.86 -17.72 -24.83
N ARG A 528 -12.53 -18.86 -25.07
CA ARG A 528 -13.34 -19.53 -24.03
C ARG A 528 -12.52 -19.90 -22.79
N GLY A 529 -11.25 -20.27 -22.97
CA GLY A 529 -10.33 -20.55 -21.86
C GLY A 529 -10.07 -19.31 -21.00
N GLU A 530 -9.78 -18.18 -21.63
CA GLU A 530 -9.54 -16.91 -20.94
C GLU A 530 -10.79 -16.39 -20.19
N MET A 531 -11.98 -16.62 -20.74
CA MET A 531 -13.24 -16.33 -20.02
C MET A 531 -13.44 -17.22 -18.81
N ALA A 532 -13.05 -18.50 -18.89
CA ALA A 532 -13.08 -19.41 -17.74
C ALA A 532 -12.11 -18.93 -16.64
N LEU A 533 -10.94 -18.40 -17.00
CA LEU A 533 -9.97 -17.84 -16.05
C LEU A 533 -10.50 -16.63 -15.28
N VAL A 534 -11.22 -15.73 -15.95
CA VAL A 534 -11.93 -14.61 -15.29
C VAL A 534 -12.95 -15.15 -14.31
N PHE A 535 -13.77 -16.11 -14.73
CA PHE A 535 -14.84 -16.66 -13.90
C PHE A 535 -14.31 -17.38 -12.66
N VAL A 536 -13.24 -18.17 -12.79
CA VAL A 536 -12.58 -18.84 -11.67
C VAL A 536 -12.08 -17.84 -10.63
N ARG A 537 -11.45 -16.73 -11.04
CA ARG A 537 -11.02 -15.66 -10.13
C ARG A 537 -12.19 -15.02 -9.41
N LEU A 538 -13.26 -14.67 -10.13
CA LEU A 538 -14.45 -14.06 -9.54
C LEU A 538 -15.10 -15.00 -8.51
N LEU A 539 -15.28 -16.28 -8.85
CA LEU A 539 -15.84 -17.27 -7.93
C LEU A 539 -14.96 -17.50 -6.70
N ALA A 540 -13.66 -17.70 -6.89
CA ALA A 540 -12.73 -17.92 -5.79
C ALA A 540 -12.64 -16.68 -4.88
N GLY A 541 -12.62 -15.49 -5.46
CA GLY A 541 -12.61 -14.23 -4.72
C GLY A 541 -13.90 -13.98 -3.93
N ILE A 542 -15.07 -14.24 -4.53
CA ILE A 542 -16.36 -14.16 -3.82
C ILE A 542 -16.40 -15.21 -2.69
N GLY A 543 -15.93 -16.43 -2.95
CA GLY A 543 -15.85 -17.48 -1.94
C GLY A 543 -14.99 -17.07 -0.74
N LEU A 544 -13.81 -16.51 -0.98
CA LEU A 544 -12.94 -15.97 0.09
C LEU A 544 -13.60 -14.84 0.87
N ALA A 545 -14.23 -13.88 0.17
CA ALA A 545 -14.91 -12.78 0.83
C ALA A 545 -16.10 -13.27 1.69
N LEU A 546 -16.85 -14.28 1.22
CA LEU A 546 -17.97 -14.86 1.96
C LEU A 546 -17.53 -15.65 3.20
N LEU A 547 -16.30 -16.18 3.23
CA LEU A 547 -15.76 -16.82 4.43
C LEU A 547 -15.70 -15.86 5.62
N SER A 548 -15.62 -14.55 5.39
CA SER A 548 -15.70 -13.54 6.47
C SER A 548 -17.02 -13.57 7.25
N THR A 549 -18.10 -14.10 6.66
CA THR A 549 -19.40 -14.25 7.34
C THR A 549 -19.38 -15.30 8.45
N THR A 550 -18.37 -16.16 8.49
CA THR A 550 -18.18 -17.12 9.59
C THR A 550 -17.92 -16.43 10.93
N LYS A 551 -17.56 -15.13 10.94
CA LYS A 551 -17.57 -14.29 12.15
C LYS A 551 -18.86 -14.39 12.96
N TYR A 552 -20.01 -14.57 12.30
CA TYR A 552 -21.30 -14.64 12.97
C TYR A 552 -21.68 -16.06 13.42
N THR A 553 -20.75 -17.02 13.31
CA THR A 553 -20.96 -18.40 13.72
C THR A 553 -19.96 -18.81 14.80
N VAL A 554 -20.30 -19.85 15.56
CA VAL A 554 -19.44 -20.45 16.60
C VAL A 554 -18.12 -20.98 16.03
N ALA A 555 -18.03 -21.18 14.70
CA ALA A 555 -16.80 -21.59 14.05
C ALA A 555 -15.69 -20.52 14.12
N SER A 556 -16.05 -19.24 14.33
CA SER A 556 -15.06 -18.16 14.48
C SER A 556 -14.25 -18.27 15.76
N ASP A 557 -14.85 -18.70 16.87
CA ASP A 557 -14.16 -18.88 18.16
C ASP A 557 -13.08 -19.96 18.06
N ASN A 558 -13.37 -21.05 17.35
CA ASN A 558 -12.39 -22.11 17.08
C ASN A 558 -11.26 -21.68 16.14
N LEU A 559 -11.45 -20.59 15.38
CA LEU A 559 -10.48 -20.13 14.40
C LEU A 559 -9.46 -19.17 15.01
N ILE A 560 -9.81 -18.51 16.12
CA ILE A 560 -8.91 -17.67 16.91
C ILE A 560 -7.71 -18.47 17.43
N SER A 561 -7.96 -19.70 17.87
CA SER A 561 -6.95 -20.60 18.42
C SER A 561 -6.21 -21.42 17.36
N HIS A 562 -6.43 -21.17 16.05
CA HIS A 562 -5.93 -22.05 14.99
C HIS A 562 -5.08 -21.29 13.94
N PRO A 563 -3.91 -21.82 13.51
CA PRO A 563 -2.97 -21.10 12.62
C PRO A 563 -3.40 -21.02 11.13
N MET A 564 -4.65 -21.34 10.78
CA MET A 564 -5.03 -21.65 9.39
C MET A 564 -5.42 -20.46 8.52
N MET A 565 -5.42 -19.24 9.07
CA MET A 565 -5.86 -18.03 8.37
C MET A 565 -5.05 -17.75 7.10
N ILE A 566 -3.73 -17.67 7.20
CA ILE A 566 -2.85 -17.44 6.05
C ILE A 566 -2.82 -18.66 5.11
N PRO A 567 -2.62 -19.91 5.61
CA PRO A 567 -2.66 -21.10 4.77
C PRO A 567 -3.95 -21.25 3.94
N LEU A 568 -5.12 -20.87 4.49
CA LEU A 568 -6.39 -20.93 3.78
C LEU A 568 -6.39 -20.06 2.51
N VAL A 569 -5.96 -18.80 2.63
CA VAL A 569 -5.87 -17.88 1.48
C VAL A 569 -4.85 -18.38 0.46
N VAL A 570 -3.69 -18.86 0.94
CA VAL A 570 -2.64 -19.45 0.09
C VAL A 570 -3.17 -20.65 -0.69
N MET A 571 -3.93 -21.55 -0.06
CA MET A 571 -4.52 -22.70 -0.75
C MET A 571 -5.47 -22.27 -1.87
N VAL A 572 -6.33 -21.28 -1.61
CA VAL A 572 -7.23 -20.77 -2.66
C VAL A 572 -6.44 -20.14 -3.80
N TYR A 573 -5.43 -19.33 -3.51
CA TYR A 573 -4.58 -18.71 -4.52
C TYR A 573 -3.80 -19.75 -5.34
N LEU A 574 -3.27 -20.79 -4.69
CA LEU A 574 -2.61 -21.91 -5.37
C LEU A 574 -3.55 -22.65 -6.31
N ILE A 575 -4.80 -22.87 -5.90
CA ILE A 575 -5.81 -23.50 -6.75
C ILE A 575 -6.07 -22.63 -7.99
N VAL A 576 -6.23 -21.32 -7.82
CA VAL A 576 -6.44 -20.39 -8.94
C VAL A 576 -5.25 -20.40 -9.90
N VAL A 577 -4.02 -20.27 -9.40
CA VAL A 577 -2.79 -20.33 -10.22
C VAL A 577 -2.62 -21.69 -10.90
N GLY A 578 -2.98 -22.79 -10.22
CA GLY A 578 -2.95 -24.13 -10.79
C GLY A 578 -3.92 -24.28 -11.96
N ILE A 579 -5.15 -23.75 -11.81
CA ILE A 579 -6.15 -23.72 -12.88
C ILE A 579 -5.68 -22.84 -14.06
N ASP A 580 -5.10 -21.67 -13.79
CA ASP A 580 -4.55 -20.78 -14.81
C ASP A 580 -3.55 -21.51 -15.70
N ASN A 581 -2.56 -22.15 -15.07
CA ASN A 581 -1.53 -22.90 -15.77
C ASN A 581 -2.09 -24.09 -16.56
N ALA A 582 -3.08 -24.80 -16.01
CA ALA A 582 -3.74 -25.90 -16.69
C ALA A 582 -4.49 -25.46 -17.95
N VAL A 583 -5.23 -24.35 -17.87
CA VAL A 583 -5.96 -23.79 -19.02
C VAL A 583 -5.00 -23.27 -20.08
N ILE A 584 -3.95 -22.52 -19.71
CA ILE A 584 -2.92 -22.03 -20.64
C ILE A 584 -2.26 -23.20 -21.37
N ARG A 585 -1.86 -24.24 -20.64
CA ARG A 585 -1.28 -25.47 -21.21
C ARG A 585 -2.25 -26.14 -22.19
N HIS A 586 -3.54 -26.18 -21.87
CA HIS A 586 -4.56 -26.74 -22.76
C HIS A 586 -4.73 -25.91 -24.04
N THR A 587 -4.84 -24.58 -23.91
CA THR A 587 -4.97 -23.65 -25.05
C THR A 587 -3.76 -23.68 -25.97
N ASN A 588 -2.55 -23.81 -25.42
CA ASN A 588 -1.34 -23.92 -26.22
C ASN A 588 -1.30 -25.25 -27.00
N LYS A 589 -1.72 -26.36 -26.38
CA LYS A 589 -1.82 -27.67 -27.05
C LYS A 589 -2.86 -27.67 -28.18
N THR A 590 -4.01 -27.02 -28.00
CA THR A 590 -5.04 -26.95 -29.05
C THR A 590 -4.61 -26.06 -30.22
N ARG A 591 -3.93 -24.94 -29.95
CA ARG A 591 -3.30 -24.11 -31.00
C ARG A 591 -2.24 -24.86 -31.80
N ALA A 592 -1.40 -25.65 -31.14
CA ALA A 592 -0.37 -26.46 -31.81
C ALA A 592 -0.94 -27.58 -32.71
N LYS A 593 -2.16 -28.04 -32.42
CA LYS A 593 -2.87 -29.08 -33.20
C LYS A 593 -3.77 -28.52 -34.30
N ALA A 594 -4.04 -27.21 -34.31
CA ALA A 594 -4.80 -26.61 -35.39
C ALA A 594 -3.98 -26.68 -36.69
N PRO A 595 -4.52 -27.20 -37.80
CA PRO A 595 -3.83 -27.13 -39.08
C PRO A 595 -3.53 -25.66 -39.38
N LYS A 596 -2.30 -25.37 -39.86
CA LYS A 596 -1.96 -24.06 -40.42
C LYS A 596 -2.87 -23.85 -41.63
N SER A 597 -4.05 -23.28 -41.44
CA SER A 597 -4.86 -22.81 -42.55
C SER A 597 -4.17 -21.57 -43.10
N ASP A 598 -3.81 -21.61 -44.38
CA ASP A 598 -3.16 -20.55 -45.14
C ASP A 598 -3.79 -19.18 -44.88
N SER A 599 -2.99 -18.23 -44.38
CA SER A 599 -3.32 -16.81 -44.41
C SER A 599 -2.45 -16.15 -45.48
N VAL A 600 -3.04 -16.02 -46.67
CA VAL A 600 -2.71 -15.02 -47.70
C VAL A 600 -3.09 -13.64 -47.20
#